data_AF-E2C686-F1
#
_entry.id   AF-E2C686-F1
#
_cell.length_a   1.000
_cell.length_b   1.000
_cell.length_c   1.000
_cell.angle_alpha   90.00
_cell.angle_beta   90.00
_cell.angle_gamma   90.00
#
_symmetry.space_group_name_H-M   'P 1'
#
loop_
_entity.id
_entity.type
_entity.pdbx_description
1 polymer ?
#
loop_
_entity_poly.entity_id
_entity_poly.type
_entity_poly.pdbx_seq_one_letter_code
_entity_poly.pdbx_strand_id
1 'polypeptide(L)'
;EFIPSFTTVKYWMAEFKRGRTSCQDEHRSGRPNEVTTPEMMKKIHKMVLDDRRLKVRELEDMVGISKSISKSTVYRILIENLDMKKLYARWVPRLLTMEQNQRREDVSIECLAKFHSNKAKLLCRFLT
;
A
#
# COMPACT_ATOMS: atom_id res chain seq x y z
N GLU A 1 16.39 21.43 32.44
CA GLU A 1 17.52 20.53 32.15
C GLU A 1 17.24 19.18 32.77
N PHE A 2 17.49 18.07 32.06
CA PHE A 2 17.26 16.73 32.57
C PHE A 2 18.57 16.20 33.15
N ILE A 3 18.65 16.05 34.47
CA ILE A 3 19.86 15.56 35.13
C ILE A 3 19.77 14.03 35.19
N PRO A 4 20.69 13.29 34.54
CA PRO A 4 20.68 11.84 34.58
C PRO A 4 20.98 11.35 36.00
N SER A 5 20.38 10.22 36.38
CA SER A 5 20.64 9.62 37.69
C SER A 5 22.12 9.21 37.82
N PHE A 6 22.64 9.20 39.04
CA PHE A 6 24.01 8.74 39.31
C PHE A 6 24.29 7.32 38.78
N THR A 7 23.27 6.45 38.80
CA THR A 7 23.34 5.10 38.24
C THR A 7 23.51 5.11 36.73
N THR A 8 22.79 5.99 36.02
CA THR A 8 22.91 6.19 34.57
C THR A 8 24.32 6.66 34.20
N VAL A 9 24.88 7.60 34.96
CA VAL A 9 26.25 8.10 34.75
C VAL A 9 27.29 6.99 34.94
N LYS A 10 27.15 6.18 35.99
CA LYS A 10 28.03 5.03 36.24
C LYS A 10 27.98 3.98 35.12
N TYR A 11 26.78 3.68 34.63
CA TYR A 11 26.57 2.74 33.54
C TYR A 11 27.31 3.18 32.27
N TRP A 12 27.07 4.41 31.81
CA TRP A 12 27.72 4.95 30.60
C TRP A 12 29.24 5.02 30.75
N MET A 13 29.76 5.41 31.92
CA MET A 13 31.19 5.40 32.17
C MET A 13 31.82 4.00 32.04
N ALA A 14 31.11 2.95 32.47
CA ALA A 14 31.56 1.57 32.31
C ALA A 14 31.51 1.11 30.85
N GLU A 15 30.47 1.47 30.10
CA GLU A 15 30.33 1.15 28.68
C GLU A 15 31.43 1.81 27.83
N PHE A 16 31.75 3.08 28.10
CA PHE A 16 32.86 3.76 27.43
C PHE A 16 34.21 3.08 27.72
N LYS A 17 34.44 2.63 28.97
CA LYS A 17 35.63 1.84 29.32
C LYS A 17 35.68 0.48 28.62
N ARG A 18 34.52 -0.10 28.29
CA ARG A 18 34.38 -1.35 27.53
C ARG A 18 34.58 -1.16 26.02
N GLY A 19 34.84 0.07 25.56
CA GLY A 19 35.13 0.38 24.17
C GLY A 19 33.91 0.77 23.33
N ARG A 20 32.72 0.94 23.93
CA ARG A 20 31.59 1.55 23.24
C ARG A 20 31.92 3.01 22.95
N THR A 21 31.79 3.45 21.70
CA THR A 21 32.05 4.85 21.29
C THR A 21 30.79 5.62 20.94
N SER A 22 29.66 4.93 20.77
CA SER A 22 28.38 5.52 20.39
C SER A 22 27.48 5.74 21.61
N CYS A 23 26.95 6.97 21.72
CA CYS A 23 25.91 7.34 22.68
C CYS A 23 24.48 6.98 22.21
N GLN A 24 24.34 6.42 21.00
CA GLN A 24 23.04 6.00 20.49
C GLN A 24 22.55 4.76 21.23
N ASP A 25 21.24 4.67 21.43
CA ASP A 25 20.61 3.46 21.94
C ASP A 25 20.93 2.26 21.03
N GLU A 26 21.26 1.13 21.65
CA GLU A 26 21.41 -0.12 20.93
C GLU A 26 20.04 -0.65 20.48
N HIS A 27 20.05 -1.58 19.52
CA HIS A 27 18.83 -2.24 19.09
C HIS A 27 18.18 -2.95 20.28
N ARG A 28 17.05 -2.41 20.75
CA ARG A 28 16.27 -3.01 21.82
C ARG A 28 15.39 -4.10 21.23
N SER A 29 15.50 -5.32 21.75
CA SER A 29 14.53 -6.38 21.47
C SER A 29 13.18 -5.99 22.06
N GLY A 30 12.30 -5.42 21.23
CA GLY A 30 10.90 -5.15 21.58
C GLY A 30 10.07 -6.44 21.59
N ARG A 31 8.77 -6.33 21.90
CA ARG A 31 7.83 -7.45 21.74
C ARG A 31 7.89 -7.94 20.28
N PRO A 32 8.16 -9.24 20.04
CA PRO A 32 8.16 -9.77 18.69
C PRO A 32 6.79 -9.50 18.04
N ASN A 33 6.80 -9.02 16.80
CA ASN A 33 5.59 -8.88 15.99
C ASN A 33 5.17 -10.28 15.50
N GLU A 34 4.80 -11.18 16.42
CA GLU A 34 4.37 -12.56 16.12
C GLU A 34 3.20 -12.62 15.13
N VAL A 35 2.52 -11.50 14.96
CA VAL A 35 1.30 -11.33 14.18
C VAL A 35 1.57 -11.12 12.67
N THR A 36 2.81 -10.77 12.27
CA THR A 36 3.16 -10.45 10.87
C THR A 36 4.03 -11.54 10.23
N THR A 37 3.61 -12.81 10.32
CA THR A 37 4.28 -13.90 9.59
C THR A 37 4.17 -13.72 8.06
N PRO A 38 5.19 -14.08 7.26
CA PRO A 38 5.15 -13.96 5.80
C PRO A 38 3.92 -14.63 5.15
N GLU A 39 3.48 -15.76 5.68
CA GLU A 39 2.29 -16.50 5.21
C GLU A 39 1.03 -15.65 5.37
N MET A 40 0.93 -14.91 6.47
CA MET A 40 -0.19 -14.03 6.75
C MET A 40 -0.19 -12.83 5.80
N MET A 41 0.97 -12.21 5.57
CA MET A 41 1.09 -11.12 4.60
C MET A 41 0.67 -11.59 3.21
N LYS A 42 1.10 -12.78 2.80
CA LYS A 42 0.69 -13.40 1.53
C LYS A 42 -0.82 -13.65 1.46
N LYS A 43 -1.44 -14.11 2.55
CA LYS A 43 -2.89 -14.32 2.66
C LYS A 43 -3.67 -13.01 2.51
N ILE A 44 -3.30 -11.98 3.26
CA ILE A 44 -3.92 -10.64 3.19
C ILE A 44 -3.76 -10.06 1.78
N HIS A 45 -2.56 -10.17 1.20
CA HIS A 45 -2.27 -9.71 -0.15
C HIS A 45 -3.18 -10.39 -1.18
N LYS A 46 -3.35 -11.72 -1.08
CA LYS A 46 -4.25 -12.48 -1.95
C LYS A 46 -5.70 -12.00 -1.82
N MET A 47 -6.21 -11.86 -0.60
CA MET A 47 -7.58 -11.40 -0.34
C MET A 47 -7.86 -10.04 -0.98
N VAL A 48 -6.92 -9.09 -0.88
CA VAL A 48 -7.06 -7.76 -1.49
C VAL A 48 -7.00 -7.81 -3.02
N LEU A 49 -6.20 -8.70 -3.60
CA LEU A 49 -6.15 -8.86 -5.05
C LEU A 49 -7.42 -9.50 -5.62
N ASP A 50 -8.01 -10.44 -4.87
CA ASP A 50 -9.26 -11.10 -5.23
C ASP A 50 -10.44 -10.10 -5.19
N ASP A 51 -10.53 -9.28 -4.13
CA ASP A 51 -11.48 -8.16 -4.07
C ASP A 51 -10.84 -6.88 -3.50
N ARG A 52 -10.58 -5.92 -4.40
CA ARG A 52 -9.97 -4.63 -4.07
C ARG A 52 -10.91 -3.67 -3.32
N ARG A 53 -12.19 -4.02 -3.15
CA ARG A 53 -13.19 -3.19 -2.47
C ARG A 53 -13.32 -3.52 -0.98
N LEU A 54 -12.62 -4.55 -0.51
CA LEU A 54 -12.65 -4.97 0.88
C LEU A 54 -12.18 -3.87 1.84
N LYS A 55 -12.91 -3.73 2.94
CA LYS A 55 -12.55 -2.85 4.06
C LYS A 55 -11.57 -3.57 4.97
N VAL A 56 -10.76 -2.80 5.68
CA VAL A 56 -9.84 -3.32 6.70
C VAL A 56 -10.56 -4.15 7.77
N ARG A 57 -11.79 -3.79 8.14
CA ARG A 57 -12.60 -4.58 9.09
C ARG A 57 -13.01 -5.93 8.52
N GLU A 58 -13.42 -5.97 7.25
CA GLU A 58 -13.79 -7.23 6.58
C GLU A 58 -12.56 -8.14 6.44
N LEU A 59 -11.38 -7.58 6.15
CA LEU A 59 -10.11 -8.31 6.15
C LEU A 59 -9.74 -8.81 7.55
N GLU A 60 -9.93 -7.99 8.57
CA GLU A 60 -9.74 -8.38 9.97
C GLU A 60 -10.68 -9.52 10.36
N ASP A 61 -11.95 -9.49 9.97
CA ASP A 61 -12.90 -10.57 10.27
C ASP A 61 -12.48 -11.87 9.56
N MET A 62 -12.13 -11.81 8.27
CA MET A 62 -11.69 -12.97 7.49
C MET A 62 -10.38 -13.59 7.99
N VAL A 63 -9.48 -12.77 8.52
CA VAL A 63 -8.19 -13.21 9.07
C VAL A 63 -8.31 -13.59 10.55
N GLY A 64 -9.13 -12.85 11.28
CA GLY A 64 -9.41 -12.90 12.72
C GLY A 64 -10.01 -14.22 13.16
N ILE A 65 -10.84 -14.83 12.30
CA ILE A 65 -11.34 -16.20 12.49
C ILE A 65 -10.18 -17.22 12.58
N SER A 66 -9.04 -16.95 11.93
CA SER A 66 -7.90 -17.88 11.90
C SER A 66 -6.78 -17.57 12.90
N LYS A 67 -6.62 -16.29 13.30
CA LYS A 67 -5.65 -15.83 14.32
C LYS A 67 -6.17 -14.53 14.92
N SER A 68 -5.95 -14.30 16.22
CA SER A 68 -6.27 -13.02 16.87
C SER A 68 -5.38 -11.90 16.30
N ILE A 69 -5.87 -11.21 15.28
CA ILE A 69 -5.25 -10.07 14.61
C ILE A 69 -6.08 -8.83 14.90
N SER A 70 -5.40 -7.71 15.17
CA SER A 70 -6.07 -6.41 15.33
C SER A 70 -6.20 -5.69 13.97
N LYS A 71 -7.23 -4.87 13.84
CA LYS A 71 -7.42 -3.91 12.74
C LYS A 71 -6.17 -3.09 12.42
N SER A 72 -5.48 -2.62 13.46
CA SER A 72 -4.26 -1.82 13.33
C SER A 72 -3.13 -2.60 12.68
N THR A 73 -3.04 -3.91 12.95
CA THR A 73 -2.04 -4.77 12.34
C THR A 73 -2.32 -5.01 10.86
N VAL A 74 -3.59 -5.25 10.49
CA VAL A 74 -3.98 -5.38 9.07
C VAL A 74 -3.66 -4.09 8.32
N TYR A 75 -4.02 -2.94 8.89
CA TYR A 75 -3.71 -1.63 8.30
C TYR A 75 -2.21 -1.43 8.09
N ARG A 76 -1.40 -1.77 9.09
CA ARG A 76 0.06 -1.69 9.02
C ARG A 76 0.63 -2.58 7.92
N ILE A 77 0.15 -3.83 7.81
CA ILE A 77 0.57 -4.76 6.76
C ILE A 77 0.28 -4.18 5.37
N LEU A 78 -0.92 -3.61 5.17
CA LEU A 78 -1.29 -3.03 3.89
C LEU A 78 -0.36 -1.87 3.50
N ILE A 79 -0.04 -0.97 4.43
CA ILE A 79 0.74 0.23 4.12
C ILE A 79 2.25 0.00 4.18
N GLU A 80 2.76 -0.54 5.28
CA GLU A 80 4.21 -0.63 5.52
C GLU A 80 4.83 -1.85 4.83
N ASN A 81 4.12 -2.98 4.81
CA ASN A 81 4.69 -4.23 4.26
C ASN A 81 4.34 -4.45 2.79
N LEU A 82 3.14 -4.06 2.36
CA LEU A 82 2.65 -4.27 1.00
C LEU A 82 2.65 -2.99 0.13
N ASP A 83 3.00 -1.83 0.70
CA ASP A 83 2.98 -0.50 0.05
C ASP A 83 1.67 -0.21 -0.71
N MET A 84 0.55 -0.68 -0.16
CA MET A 84 -0.78 -0.48 -0.74
C MET A 84 -1.36 0.85 -0.28
N LYS A 85 -1.98 1.55 -1.24
CA LYS A 85 -2.68 2.81 -1.01
C LYS A 85 -4.15 2.66 -1.31
N LYS A 86 -4.99 3.26 -0.47
CA LYS A 86 -6.43 3.34 -0.73
C LYS A 86 -6.67 4.29 -1.90
N LEU A 87 -7.26 3.78 -2.97
CA LEU A 87 -7.69 4.57 -4.12
C LEU A 87 -9.22 4.65 -4.13
N TYR A 88 -9.74 5.74 -4.69
CA TYR A 88 -11.18 5.91 -4.89
C TYR A 88 -11.56 5.40 -6.28
N ALA A 89 -12.68 4.69 -6.36
CA ALA A 89 -13.25 4.28 -7.65
C ALA A 89 -13.65 5.52 -8.46
N ARG A 90 -13.38 5.50 -9.76
CA ARG A 90 -13.84 6.55 -10.69
C ARG A 90 -15.26 6.26 -11.11
N TRP A 91 -16.09 7.30 -11.20
CA TRP A 91 -17.45 7.16 -11.71
C TRP A 91 -17.41 6.86 -13.21
N VAL A 92 -18.14 5.83 -13.63
CA VAL A 92 -18.27 5.44 -15.03
C VAL A 92 -19.70 5.75 -15.48
N PRO A 93 -19.90 6.63 -16.47
CA PRO A 93 -21.24 7.14 -16.80
C PRO A 93 -22.27 6.09 -17.19
N ARG A 94 -21.84 5.01 -17.83
CA ARG A 94 -22.71 3.92 -18.28
C ARG A 94 -21.97 2.60 -18.23
N LEU A 95 -22.70 1.53 -17.90
CA LEU A 95 -22.25 0.16 -18.09
C LEU A 95 -22.47 -0.21 -19.57
N LEU A 96 -21.38 -0.49 -20.28
CA LEU A 96 -21.44 -0.78 -21.72
C LEU A 96 -21.67 -2.28 -21.96
N THR A 97 -22.45 -2.58 -22.98
CA THR A 97 -22.57 -3.96 -23.50
C THR A 97 -21.32 -4.34 -24.30
N MET A 98 -21.13 -5.64 -24.54
CA MET A 98 -20.02 -6.13 -25.35
C MET A 98 -20.02 -5.52 -26.76
N GLU A 99 -21.18 -5.42 -27.42
CA GLU A 99 -21.31 -4.78 -28.73
C GLU A 99 -20.95 -3.29 -28.70
N GLN A 100 -21.38 -2.57 -27.66
CA GLN A 100 -21.03 -1.15 -27.49
C GLN A 100 -19.53 -0.94 -27.28
N ASN A 101 -18.88 -1.84 -26.54
CA ASN A 101 -17.42 -1.80 -26.38
C ASN A 101 -16.70 -2.02 -27.71
N GLN A 102 -17.11 -3.04 -28.48
CA GLN A 102 -16.52 -3.32 -29.79
C GLN A 102 -16.65 -2.11 -30.73
N ARG A 103 -17.86 -1.56 -30.86
CA ARG A 103 -18.10 -0.38 -31.71
C ARG A 103 -17.24 0.82 -31.29
N ARG A 104 -17.02 1.03 -29.98
CA ARG A 104 -16.16 2.10 -29.48
C ARG A 104 -14.70 1.87 -29.84
N GLU A 105 -14.23 0.63 -29.77
CA GLU A 105 -12.87 0.25 -30.15
C GLU A 105 -12.65 0.47 -31.65
N ASP A 106 -13.56 -0.03 -32.49
CA ASP A 106 -13.49 0.10 -33.95
C ASP A 106 -13.41 1.58 -34.37
N VAL A 107 -14.30 2.42 -33.81
CA VAL A 107 -14.31 3.86 -34.07
C VAL A 107 -13.01 4.52 -33.56
N SER A 108 -12.47 4.09 -32.43
CA SER A 108 -11.22 4.64 -31.89
C SER A 108 -10.02 4.30 -32.78
N ILE A 109 -9.96 3.07 -33.29
CA ILE A 109 -8.94 2.62 -34.24
C ILE A 109 -9.04 3.43 -35.54
N GLU A 110 -10.24 3.61 -36.09
CA GLU A 110 -10.46 4.42 -37.29
C GLU A 110 -10.04 5.89 -37.09
N CYS A 111 -10.41 6.47 -35.95
CA CYS A 111 -10.01 7.84 -35.59
C CYS A 111 -8.48 7.96 -35.47
N LEU A 112 -7.82 6.97 -34.86
CA LEU A 112 -6.38 6.93 -34.71
C LEU A 112 -5.68 6.84 -36.07
N ALA A 113 -6.15 5.97 -36.97
CA ALA A 113 -5.62 5.86 -38.33
C ALA A 113 -5.76 7.19 -39.10
N LYS A 114 -6.94 7.83 -39.02
CA LYS A 114 -7.17 9.15 -39.63
C LYS A 114 -6.28 10.23 -39.03
N PHE A 115 -6.02 10.19 -37.72
CA PHE A 115 -5.14 11.13 -37.04
C PHE A 115 -3.70 11.01 -37.54
N HIS A 116 -3.22 9.78 -37.74
CA HIS A 116 -1.89 9.54 -38.32
C HIS A 116 -1.82 9.97 -39.79
N SER A 117 -2.86 9.74 -40.59
CA SER A 117 -2.88 10.13 -42.01
C SER A 117 -2.97 11.64 -42.23
N ASN A 118 -3.81 12.35 -41.46
CA ASN A 118 -3.94 13.80 -41.57
C ASN A 118 -4.44 14.43 -40.25
N LYS A 119 -3.49 14.65 -39.34
CA LYS A 119 -3.71 15.25 -38.03
C LYS A 119 -4.42 16.61 -38.10
N ALA A 120 -3.99 17.50 -38.98
CA ALA A 120 -4.53 18.87 -39.07
C ALA A 120 -6.02 18.85 -39.45
N LYS A 121 -6.39 18.06 -40.47
CA LYS A 121 -7.79 17.94 -40.91
C LYS A 121 -8.69 17.30 -39.86
N LEU A 122 -8.17 16.34 -39.10
CA LEU A 122 -8.93 15.71 -38.04
C LEU A 122 -9.15 16.68 -36.86
N LEU A 123 -8.11 17.39 -36.43
CA LEU A 123 -8.22 18.36 -35.34
C LEU A 123 -9.20 19.50 -35.67
N CYS A 124 -9.20 20.04 -36.90
CA CYS A 124 -10.16 21.08 -37.31
C CYS A 124 -11.63 20.62 -37.28
N ARG A 125 -11.92 19.31 -37.25
CA ARG A 125 -13.29 18.79 -37.12
C ARG A 125 -13.77 18.67 -35.68
N PHE A 126 -12.85 18.57 -34.73
CA PHE A 126 -13.16 18.27 -33.33
C PHE A 126 -12.84 19.44 -32.38
N LEU A 127 -11.90 20.30 -32.76
CA LEU A 127 -11.64 21.58 -32.11
C LEU A 127 -12.33 22.65 -32.95
N THR A 128 -13.56 23.01 -32.57
CA THR A 128 -14.22 24.27 -32.98
C THR A 128 -13.71 25.43 -32.16
#